data_AF-A0A926YVQ8-F1
#
_entry.id   AF-A0A926YVQ8-F1
#
_cell.length_a   1.000
_cell.length_b   1.000
_cell.length_c   1.000
_cell.angle_alpha   90.00
_cell.angle_beta   90.00
_cell.angle_gamma   90.00
#
_symmetry.space_group_name_H-M   'P 1'
#
loop_
_entity.id
_entity.type
_entity.pdbx_description
1 polymer ?
#
loop_
_entity_poly.entity_id
_entity_poly.type
_entity_poly.pdbx_seq_one_letter_code
_entity_poly.pdbx_strand_id
1 'polypeptide(L)'
;MKSYFLGVVLLLQLLIGSPAMALPPVEDVPEEILRTAIYTEARSPVTGRPLTAAEYARLQEELQAIRVEPQINPRIRRLITLLRLRQLLRTFFPFLIR
;
A
#
# COMPACT_ATOMS: atom_id res chain seq x y z
N MET A 1 -30.94 -10.50 -44.60
CA MET A 1 -30.74 -11.63 -43.65
C MET A 1 -29.53 -11.46 -42.73
N LYS A 2 -28.39 -10.88 -43.15
CA LYS A 2 -27.19 -10.76 -42.30
C LYS A 2 -27.33 -9.82 -41.08
N SER A 3 -28.13 -8.75 -41.14
CA SER A 3 -28.27 -7.80 -40.01
C SER A 3 -29.04 -8.39 -38.82
N TYR A 4 -30.12 -9.13 -39.09
CA TYR A 4 -30.92 -9.78 -38.05
C TYR A 4 -30.15 -10.90 -37.34
N PHE A 5 -29.31 -11.63 -38.09
CA PHE A 5 -28.45 -12.67 -37.52
C PHE A 5 -27.45 -12.08 -36.50
N LEU A 6 -26.88 -10.91 -36.82
CA LEU A 6 -25.93 -10.22 -35.94
C LEU A 6 -26.60 -9.71 -34.65
N GLY A 7 -27.85 -9.23 -34.76
CA GLY A 7 -28.65 -8.81 -33.61
C GLY A 7 -29.02 -9.98 -32.68
N VAL A 8 -29.40 -11.13 -33.25
CA VAL A 8 -29.72 -12.33 -32.46
C VAL A 8 -28.49 -12.88 -31.74
N VAL A 9 -27.32 -12.89 -32.39
CA VAL A 9 -26.07 -13.31 -31.77
C VAL A 9 -25.67 -12.38 -30.61
N LEU A 10 -25.84 -11.06 -30.77
CA LEU A 10 -25.54 -10.09 -29.71
C LEU A 10 -26.48 -10.25 -28.50
N LEU A 11 -27.77 -10.45 -28.75
CA LEU A 11 -28.77 -10.69 -27.71
C LEU A 11 -28.45 -11.97 -26.91
N LEU A 12 -28.02 -13.02 -27.61
CA LEU A 12 -27.65 -14.29 -27.00
C LEU A 12 -26.41 -14.16 -26.11
N GLN A 13 -25.42 -13.35 -26.49
CA GLN A 13 -24.24 -13.11 -25.65
C GLN A 13 -24.56 -12.34 -24.37
N LEU A 14 -25.53 -11.41 -24.41
CA LEU A 14 -26.02 -10.70 -23.22
C LEU A 14 -26.77 -11.64 -22.26
N LEU A 15 -27.51 -12.60 -22.79
CA LEU A 15 -28.25 -13.60 -21.99
C LEU A 15 -27.33 -14.62 -21.31
N ILE A 16 -26.13 -14.86 -21.85
CA ILE A 16 -25.12 -15.78 -21.30
C ILE A 16 -24.10 -15.01 -20.42
N GLY A 17 -24.37 -13.76 -20.07
CA GLY A 17 -23.51 -12.96 -19.20
C GLY A 17 -23.24 -13.67 -17.88
N SER A 18 -22.03 -14.21 -17.73
CA SER A 18 -21.58 -14.87 -16.51
C SER A 18 -21.68 -13.89 -15.34
N PRO A 19 -22.24 -14.27 -14.18
CA PRO A 19 -22.18 -13.45 -12.99
C PRO A 19 -20.71 -13.15 -12.70
N ALA A 20 -20.39 -11.88 -12.43
CA ALA A 20 -19.04 -11.47 -12.09
C ALA A 20 -18.60 -12.22 -10.82
N MET A 21 -17.75 -13.24 -10.99
CA MET A 21 -17.10 -14.06 -9.95
C MET A 21 -16.05 -13.29 -9.15
N ALA A 22 -16.23 -11.97 -9.01
CA ALA A 22 -15.29 -11.08 -8.32
C ALA A 22 -15.82 -10.61 -6.97
N LEU A 23 -17.02 -11.05 -6.57
CA LEU A 23 -17.48 -10.83 -5.21
C LEU A 23 -16.70 -11.74 -4.26
N PRO A 24 -16.19 -11.21 -3.13
CA PRO A 24 -15.58 -12.04 -2.10
C PRO A 24 -16.60 -13.06 -1.57
N PRO A 25 -16.14 -14.23 -1.08
CA PRO A 25 -17.01 -15.22 -0.47
C PRO A 25 -17.82 -14.60 0.68
N VAL A 26 -19.02 -15.12 0.93
CA VAL A 26 -19.96 -14.55 1.92
C VAL A 26 -19.41 -14.62 3.35
N GLU A 27 -18.50 -15.57 3.58
CA GLU A 27 -17.79 -15.75 4.84
C GLU A 27 -16.72 -14.67 5.09
N ASP A 28 -16.27 -13.95 4.05
CA ASP A 28 -15.29 -12.88 4.20
C ASP A 28 -15.96 -11.62 4.76
N VAL A 29 -15.37 -11.11 5.84
CA VAL A 29 -15.82 -9.87 6.45
C VAL A 29 -15.51 -8.69 5.51
N PRO A 30 -16.50 -7.86 5.15
CA PRO A 30 -16.27 -6.72 4.28
C PRO A 30 -15.33 -5.71 4.92
N GLU A 31 -14.55 -5.03 4.08
CA GLU A 31 -13.50 -4.11 4.51
C GLU A 31 -14.07 -2.94 5.33
N GLU A 32 -15.27 -2.48 4.99
CA GLU A 32 -15.98 -1.42 5.71
C GLU A 32 -16.22 -1.79 7.17
N ILE A 33 -16.50 -3.06 7.47
CA ILE A 33 -16.66 -3.54 8.84
C ILE A 33 -15.30 -3.62 9.53
N LEU A 34 -14.27 -4.15 8.86
CA LEU A 34 -12.90 -4.24 9.41
C LEU A 34 -12.32 -2.86 9.75
N ARG A 35 -12.59 -1.83 8.94
CA ARG A 35 -12.15 -0.45 9.20
C ARG A 35 -12.80 0.14 10.46
N THR A 36 -13.99 -0.34 10.84
CA THR A 36 -14.69 0.07 12.06
C THR A 36 -14.44 -0.85 13.26
N ALA A 37 -13.80 -2.00 13.05
CA ALA A 37 -13.50 -2.94 14.11
C ALA A 37 -12.48 -2.33 15.09
N ILE A 38 -12.90 -2.16 16.35
CA ILE A 38 -12.02 -1.69 17.43
C ILE A 38 -11.26 -2.92 17.95
N TYR A 39 -10.03 -3.10 17.48
CA TYR A 39 -9.14 -4.15 17.99
C TYR A 39 -8.71 -3.80 19.42
N THR A 40 -9.28 -4.47 20.41
CA THR A 40 -8.89 -4.35 21.83
C THR A 40 -7.63 -5.15 22.16
N GLU A 41 -7.30 -6.15 21.34
CA GLU A 41 -6.08 -6.93 21.43
C GLU A 41 -4.96 -6.24 20.65
N ALA A 42 -4.07 -5.56 21.37
CA ALA A 42 -2.83 -5.07 20.76
C ALA A 42 -1.91 -6.27 20.49
N ARG A 43 -1.16 -6.26 19.40
CA ARG A 43 -0.05 -7.20 19.18
C ARG A 43 1.27 -6.47 19.17
N SER A 44 2.31 -7.12 19.67
CA SER A 44 3.67 -6.58 19.62
C SER A 44 4.10 -6.36 18.17
N PRO A 45 4.49 -5.14 17.76
CA PRO A 45 5.03 -4.89 16.41
C PRO A 45 6.35 -5.62 16.15
N VAL A 46 7.05 -6.06 17.20
CA VAL A 46 8.34 -6.75 17.10
C VAL A 46 8.18 -8.26 17.10
N THR A 47 7.22 -8.80 17.86
CA THR A 47 7.11 -10.26 18.10
C THR A 47 5.76 -10.88 17.72
N GLY A 48 4.75 -10.08 17.41
CA GLY A 48 3.41 -10.54 17.02
C GLY A 48 2.57 -11.17 18.14
N ARG A 49 3.10 -11.22 19.38
CA ARG A 49 2.39 -11.75 20.56
C ARG A 49 1.26 -10.81 20.99
N PRO A 50 0.15 -11.33 21.53
CA PRO A 50 -0.88 -10.50 22.14
C PRO A 50 -0.28 -9.73 23.33
N LEU A 51 -0.59 -8.45 23.41
CA LEU A 51 -0.19 -7.50 24.44
C LEU A 51 -1.43 -6.82 25.00
N THR A 52 -1.39 -6.55 26.30
CA THR A 52 -2.40 -5.69 26.93
C THR A 52 -2.17 -4.23 26.54
N ALA A 53 -3.20 -3.38 26.66
CA ALA A 53 -3.10 -1.96 26.34
C ALA A 53 -2.01 -1.23 27.16
N ALA A 54 -1.81 -1.63 28.42
CA ALA A 54 -0.78 -1.06 29.29
C ALA A 54 0.65 -1.46 28.86
N GLU A 55 0.85 -2.72 28.46
CA GLU A 55 2.13 -3.19 27.94
C GLU A 55 2.45 -2.56 26.58
N TYR A 56 1.43 -2.37 25.74
CA TYR A 56 1.60 -1.67 24.47
C TYR A 56 2.02 -0.20 24.66
N ALA A 57 1.40 0.51 25.62
CA ALA A 57 1.78 1.88 25.95
C ALA A 57 3.24 1.98 26.39
N ARG A 58 3.70 1.08 27.27
CA ARG A 58 5.11 1.02 27.70
C ARG A 58 6.06 0.69 26.56
N LEU A 59 5.73 -0.29 25.73
CA LEU A 59 6.53 -0.64 24.55
C LEU A 59 6.66 0.55 23.60
N GLN A 60 5.59 1.32 23.42
CA GLN A 60 5.59 2.49 22.57
C GLN A 60 6.49 3.60 23.13
N GLU A 61 6.49 3.82 24.44
CA GLU A 61 7.41 4.75 25.11
C GLU A 61 8.88 4.33 24.94
N GLU A 62 9.18 3.04 25.10
CA GLU A 62 10.52 2.48 24.87
C GLU A 62 10.98 2.66 23.42
N LEU A 63 10.12 2.36 22.45
CA LEU A 63 10.45 2.50 21.02
C LEU A 63 10.66 3.97 20.62
N GLN A 64 9.95 4.90 21.24
CA GLN A 64 10.16 6.33 21.02
C GLN A 64 11.48 6.81 21.63
N ALA A 65 11.87 6.30 22.80
CA ALA A 65 13.17 6.59 23.39
C ALA A 65 14.35 6.06 22.55
N ILE A 66 14.15 4.93 21.85
CA ILE A 66 15.16 4.29 20.99
C ILE A 66 15.18 4.90 19.57
N ARG A 67 14.47 6.00 19.30
CA ARG A 67 14.48 6.66 17.98
C ARG A 67 15.81 7.40 17.76
N VAL A 68 16.88 6.63 17.66
CA VAL A 68 18.22 7.05 17.28
C VAL A 68 18.12 7.49 15.82
N GLU A 69 18.40 8.76 15.54
CA GLU A 69 18.57 9.20 14.16
C GLU A 69 19.57 8.24 13.50
N PRO A 70 19.26 7.70 12.30
CA PRO A 70 20.17 6.80 11.63
C PRO A 70 21.51 7.50 11.49
N GLN A 71 22.55 6.96 12.16
CA GLN A 71 23.90 7.49 12.17
C GLN A 71 24.55 7.21 10.80
N ILE A 72 24.08 7.94 9.79
CA ILE A 72 24.62 7.87 8.43
C ILE A 72 25.93 8.63 8.46
N ASN A 73 27.01 7.98 8.01
CA ASN A 73 28.31 8.61 7.84
C ASN A 73 28.14 9.95 7.08
N PRO A 74 28.61 11.08 7.62
CA PRO A 74 28.38 12.40 7.04
C PRO A 74 28.88 12.51 5.60
N ARG A 75 29.91 11.74 5.23
CA ARG A 75 30.42 11.65 3.86
C ARG A 75 29.40 11.04 2.90
N ILE A 76 28.74 9.96 3.31
CA ILE A 76 27.70 9.29 2.50
C ILE A 76 26.50 10.21 2.34
N ARG A 77 26.06 10.87 3.42
CA ARG A 77 24.96 11.85 3.37
C ARG A 77 25.27 12.96 2.36
N ARG A 78 26.48 13.54 2.43
CA ARG A 78 26.92 14.58 1.48
C ARG A 78 26.95 14.06 0.03
N LEU A 79 27.47 12.86 -0.20
CA LEU A 79 27.49 12.25 -1.53
C LEU A 79 26.08 12.07 -2.11
N ILE A 80 25.13 11.55 -1.33
CA ILE A 80 23.74 11.39 -1.75
C ILE A 80 23.13 12.75 -2.13
N THR A 81 23.35 13.79 -1.32
CA THR A 81 22.86 15.14 -1.62
C THR A 81 23.43 15.69 -2.92
N LEU A 82 24.73 15.50 -3.19
CA LEU A 82 25.37 15.93 -4.44
C LEU A 82 24.84 15.16 -5.65
N LEU A 83 24.58 13.86 -5.52
CA LEU A 83 24.00 13.05 -6.60
C LEU A 83 22.57 13.50 -6.92
N ARG A 84 21.76 13.78 -5.89
CA ARG A 84 20.40 14.34 -6.06
C ARG A 84 20.44 15.70 -6.74
N LEU A 85 21.36 16.58 -6.35
CA LEU A 85 21.53 17.89 -7.00
C LEU A 85 21.94 17.73 -8.47
N ARG A 86 22.91 16.84 -8.76
CA ARG A 86 23.31 16.54 -10.13
C ARG A 86 22.14 16.03 -10.97
N GLN A 87 21.31 15.15 -10.39
CA GLN A 87 20.12 14.62 -11.07
C GLN A 87 19.13 15.75 -11.39
N LEU A 88 18.83 16.62 -10.43
CA LEU A 88 17.95 17.77 -10.64
C LEU A 88 18.48 18.69 -11.75
N LEU A 89 19.76 19.02 -11.71
CA LEU A 89 20.38 19.86 -12.73
C LEU A 89 20.30 19.21 -14.12
N ARG A 90 20.52 17.90 -14.23
CA ARG A 90 20.37 17.18 -15.50
C ARG A 90 18.92 17.15 -16.00
N THR A 91 17.94 17.10 -15.09
CA THR A 91 16.51 17.12 -15.43
C THR A 91 16.07 18.49 -15.95
N PHE A 92 16.44 19.58 -15.27
CA PHE A 92 16.00 20.93 -15.63
C PHE A 92 16.87 21.60 -16.69
N PHE A 93 18.15 21.23 -16.77
CA PHE A 93 19.11 21.81 -17.69
C PHE A 93 19.81 20.75 -18.55
N PRO A 94 19.07 19.97 -19.36
CA PRO A 94 19.61 18.85 -20.13
C PRO A 94 20.62 19.28 -21.22
N PHE A 95 20.64 20.58 -21.56
CA PHE A 95 21.53 21.17 -22.57
C PHE A 95 22.82 21.75 -21.98
N LEU A 96 22.88 22.04 -20.68
CA LEU A 96 24.09 22.57 -20.01
C LEU A 96 25.01 21.45 -19.49
N ILE A 97 24.45 20.26 -19.20
CA ILE A 97 25.15 19.15 -18.52
C ILE A 97 25.14 17.89 -19.40
N ARG A 98 25.30 18.07 -20.72
CA ARG A 98 25.45 16.95 -21.65
C ARG A 98 26.88 16.40 -21.62
#